data_AF-A0A051TWV4-F1
#
_entry.id   AF-A0A051TWV4-F1
#
_cell.length_a   1.000
_cell.length_b   1.000
_cell.length_c   1.000
_cell.angle_alpha   90.00
_cell.angle_beta   90.00
_cell.angle_gamma   90.00
#
_symmetry.space_group_name_H-M   'P 1'
#
loop_
_entity.id
_entity.type
_entity.pdbx_description
1 polymer ?
#
loop_
_entity_poly.entity_id
_entity_poly.type
_entity_poly.pdbx_seq_one_letter_code
_entity_poly.pdbx_strand_id
1 'polypeptide(L)'
;MDLNYLDVVAQQIKGRIPPSEIPDEDTHELFRIYAVLLLAKGSRVEVEDVHNAWSAWMSSKDPNHRALVPLHELGADAIKSDEPFVTAIRDVATQMSAANSSSTFDATLFPNGIPQTEEGISKIIDLYKLMVASSEALVNRRQGVNTFFLTANGAIVTAAGLLLGNGTTHEFRNWGMLALAVTGWVLTAAWKSLIKSAGQLNKGKFAVINRIEEILPAAVYLAEWKALDEGNNPKKYRSFTSRETWVPTVFQWIYVLGFVVDVVLLAHGPVIHGLCR
;
A
#
# COMPACT_ATOMS: atom_id res chain seq x y z
N MET A 1 -14.43 -36.73 -3.73
CA MET A 1 -14.91 -35.41 -3.32
C MET A 1 -13.84 -34.43 -3.74
N ASP A 2 -14.16 -33.42 -4.53
CA ASP A 2 -13.15 -32.47 -5.00
C ASP A 2 -12.54 -31.73 -3.80
N LEU A 3 -11.21 -31.71 -3.72
CA LEU A 3 -10.48 -31.00 -2.67
C LEU A 3 -10.71 -29.50 -2.86
N ASN A 4 -11.22 -28.82 -1.83
CA ASN A 4 -11.31 -27.36 -1.86
C ASN A 4 -9.96 -26.72 -1.49
N TYR A 5 -9.86 -25.40 -1.58
CA TYR A 5 -8.60 -24.69 -1.34
C TYR A 5 -8.06 -24.87 0.10
N LEU A 6 -8.93 -25.02 1.11
CA LEU A 6 -8.51 -25.34 2.48
C LEU A 6 -7.98 -26.75 2.59
N ASP A 7 -8.56 -27.71 1.85
CA ASP A 7 -8.07 -29.10 1.83
C ASP A 7 -6.67 -29.20 1.21
N VAL A 8 -6.41 -28.41 0.17
CA VAL A 8 -5.09 -28.33 -0.46
C VAL A 8 -4.05 -27.78 0.53
N VAL A 9 -4.37 -26.67 1.22
CA VAL A 9 -3.46 -26.08 2.23
C VAL A 9 -3.29 -27.02 3.42
N ALA A 10 -4.36 -27.67 3.88
CA ALA A 10 -4.33 -28.66 4.95
C ALA A 10 -3.39 -29.84 4.61
N GLN A 11 -3.44 -30.36 3.38
CA GLN A 11 -2.53 -31.40 2.91
C GLN A 11 -1.08 -30.93 2.86
N GLN A 12 -0.82 -29.68 2.45
CA GLN A 12 0.52 -29.11 2.45
C GLN A 12 1.09 -28.99 3.86
N ILE A 13 0.31 -28.50 4.82
CA ILE A 13 0.71 -28.42 6.23
C ILE A 13 0.97 -29.83 6.76
N LYS A 14 0.04 -30.77 6.56
CA LYS A 14 0.19 -32.16 7.02
C LYS A 14 1.42 -32.84 6.44
N GLY A 15 1.73 -32.60 5.16
CA GLY A 15 2.91 -33.16 4.48
C GLY A 15 4.25 -32.63 5.00
N ARG A 16 4.28 -31.59 5.83
CA ARG A 16 5.49 -31.07 6.49
C ARG A 16 5.73 -31.66 7.88
N ILE A 17 4.80 -32.46 8.40
CA ILE A 17 4.86 -33.01 9.76
C ILE A 17 5.24 -34.49 9.68
N PRO A 18 6.24 -34.96 10.46
CA PRO A 18 6.54 -36.38 10.55
C PRO A 18 5.31 -37.19 10.98
N PRO A 19 5.01 -38.35 10.34
CA PRO A 19 3.82 -39.13 10.68
C PRO A 19 3.73 -39.54 12.15
N SER A 20 4.87 -39.70 12.84
CA SER A 20 4.94 -40.04 14.27
C SER A 20 4.46 -38.92 15.21
N GLU A 21 4.38 -37.68 14.74
CA GLU A 21 3.92 -36.51 15.51
C GLU A 21 2.44 -36.22 15.29
N ILE A 22 1.80 -36.89 14.32
CA ILE A 22 0.39 -36.68 14.00
C ILE A 22 -0.45 -37.59 14.90
N PRO A 23 -1.50 -37.08 15.56
CA PRO A 23 -2.42 -37.91 16.34
C PRO A 23 -2.96 -39.09 15.52
N ASP A 24 -3.07 -40.26 16.14
CA ASP A 24 -3.58 -41.50 15.52
C ASP A 24 -5.08 -41.46 15.17
N GLU A 25 -5.74 -40.32 15.43
CA GLU A 25 -7.16 -40.07 15.15
C GLU A 25 -7.39 -39.42 13.77
N ASP A 26 -8.66 -39.26 13.39
CA ASP A 26 -9.01 -38.49 12.20
C ASP A 26 -8.74 -36.99 12.39
N THR A 27 -7.61 -36.56 11.84
CA THR A 27 -7.09 -35.18 11.90
C THR A 27 -7.55 -34.30 10.73
N HIS A 28 -8.45 -34.76 9.86
CA HIS A 28 -8.84 -34.00 8.67
C HIS A 28 -9.42 -32.61 9.00
N GLU A 29 -10.30 -32.52 10.00
CA GLU A 29 -10.85 -31.24 10.47
C GLU A 29 -9.80 -30.36 11.16
N LEU A 30 -8.89 -30.96 11.93
CA LEU A 30 -7.80 -30.24 12.60
C LEU A 30 -6.92 -29.51 11.56
N PHE A 31 -6.50 -30.20 10.51
CA PHE A 31 -5.65 -29.58 9.48
C PHE A 31 -6.39 -28.53 8.65
N ARG A 32 -7.72 -28.61 8.50
CA ARG A 32 -8.53 -27.52 7.93
C ARG A 32 -8.53 -26.29 8.83
N ILE A 33 -8.63 -26.46 10.15
CA ILE A 33 -8.52 -25.35 11.11
C ILE A 33 -7.12 -24.71 11.03
N TYR A 34 -6.06 -25.52 10.93
CA TYR A 34 -4.71 -25.01 10.71
C TYR A 34 -4.55 -24.29 9.36
N ALA A 35 -5.21 -24.74 8.30
CA ALA A 35 -5.25 -24.01 7.04
C ALA A 35 -5.89 -22.62 7.17
N VAL A 36 -6.98 -22.51 7.95
CA VAL A 36 -7.58 -21.19 8.26
C VAL A 36 -6.62 -20.32 9.06
N LEU A 37 -5.95 -20.91 10.06
CA LEU A 37 -4.97 -20.21 10.88
C LEU A 37 -3.79 -19.67 10.05
N LEU A 38 -3.29 -20.48 9.10
CA LEU A 38 -2.29 -20.07 8.12
C LEU A 38 -2.76 -18.87 7.30
N LEU A 39 -3.98 -18.90 6.78
CA LEU A 39 -4.52 -17.82 5.94
C LEU A 39 -4.77 -16.53 6.74
N ALA A 40 -5.09 -16.64 8.03
CA ALA A 40 -5.35 -15.49 8.89
C ALA A 40 -4.07 -14.82 9.42
N LYS A 41 -3.09 -15.60 9.86
CA LYS A 41 -1.89 -15.09 10.55
C LYS A 41 -0.58 -15.26 9.76
N GLY A 42 -0.53 -16.15 8.77
CA GLY A 42 0.65 -16.42 7.96
C GLY A 42 1.82 -16.94 8.80
N SER A 43 3.02 -16.40 8.57
CA SER A 43 4.23 -16.75 9.34
C SER A 43 4.23 -16.24 10.79
N ARG A 44 3.20 -15.48 11.21
CA ARG A 44 3.04 -14.97 12.58
C ARG A 44 2.22 -15.89 13.50
N VAL A 45 1.89 -17.10 13.06
CA VAL A 45 1.24 -18.11 13.92
C VAL A 45 2.15 -18.44 15.08
N GLU A 46 1.67 -18.44 16.31
CA GLU A 46 2.40 -18.78 17.53
C GLU A 46 1.91 -20.11 18.11
N VAL A 47 2.65 -20.64 19.08
CA VAL A 47 2.32 -21.90 19.77
C VAL A 47 0.93 -21.84 20.38
N GLU A 48 0.57 -20.71 20.99
CA GLU A 48 -0.76 -20.51 21.58
C GLU A 48 -1.89 -20.60 20.54
N ASP A 49 -1.68 -20.15 19.30
CA ASP A 49 -2.71 -20.26 18.27
C ASP A 49 -2.96 -21.72 17.87
N VAL A 50 -1.88 -22.50 17.76
CA VAL A 50 -1.93 -23.93 17.42
C VAL A 50 -2.62 -24.70 18.54
N HIS A 51 -2.25 -24.44 19.80
CA HIS A 51 -2.88 -25.07 20.95
C HIS A 51 -4.36 -24.73 21.06
N ASN A 52 -4.75 -23.47 20.83
CA ASN A 52 -6.15 -23.05 20.83
C ASN A 52 -6.95 -23.74 19.71
N ALA A 53 -6.39 -23.83 18.51
CA ALA A 53 -7.00 -24.53 17.38
C ALA A 53 -7.13 -26.04 17.64
N TRP A 54 -6.10 -26.67 18.20
CA TRP A 54 -6.13 -28.07 18.60
C TRP A 54 -7.16 -28.31 19.72
N SER A 55 -7.22 -27.43 20.73
CA SER A 55 -8.18 -27.53 21.84
C SER A 55 -9.62 -27.43 21.35
N ALA A 56 -9.91 -26.56 20.37
CA ALA A 56 -11.22 -26.47 19.75
C ALA A 56 -11.61 -27.78 19.03
N TRP A 57 -10.68 -28.40 18.32
CA TRP A 57 -10.90 -29.70 17.68
C TRP A 57 -11.05 -30.83 18.72
N MET A 58 -10.14 -30.91 19.70
CA MET A 58 -10.12 -31.95 20.73
C MET A 58 -11.37 -31.91 21.62
N SER A 59 -11.91 -30.72 21.90
CA SER A 59 -13.17 -30.56 22.65
C SER A 59 -14.37 -31.24 21.98
N SER A 60 -14.33 -31.47 20.66
CA SER A 60 -15.36 -32.22 19.93
C SER A 60 -15.17 -33.74 19.98
N LYS A 61 -13.99 -34.20 20.39
CA LYS A 61 -13.57 -35.61 20.42
C LYS A 61 -13.53 -36.16 21.84
N ASP A 62 -12.76 -35.52 22.72
CA ASP A 62 -12.66 -35.82 24.15
C ASP A 62 -12.73 -34.52 24.97
N PRO A 63 -13.93 -34.08 25.39
CA PRO A 63 -14.12 -32.87 26.18
C PRO A 63 -13.42 -32.88 27.54
N ASN A 64 -13.00 -34.05 28.04
CA ASN A 64 -12.34 -34.20 29.34
C ASN A 64 -10.82 -34.39 29.21
N HIS A 65 -10.26 -34.19 28.01
CA HIS A 65 -8.84 -34.39 27.77
C HIS A 65 -8.00 -33.46 28.67
N ARG A 66 -7.05 -34.02 29.40
CA ARG A 66 -6.24 -33.32 30.43
C ARG A 66 -5.51 -32.06 29.95
N ALA A 67 -5.28 -31.94 28.65
CA ALA A 67 -4.57 -30.81 28.02
C ALA A 67 -5.53 -29.69 27.55
N LEU A 68 -6.84 -29.81 27.77
CA LEU A 68 -7.82 -28.74 27.51
C LEU A 68 -7.77 -27.66 28.61
N VAL A 69 -6.60 -27.04 28.72
CA VAL A 69 -6.30 -25.91 29.62
C VAL A 69 -5.57 -24.83 28.83
N PRO A 70 -5.53 -23.57 29.28
CA PRO A 70 -4.72 -22.53 28.64
C PRO A 70 -3.24 -22.93 28.51
N LEU A 71 -2.55 -22.44 27.47
CA LEU A 71 -1.16 -22.84 27.16
C LEU A 71 -0.21 -22.68 28.37
N HIS A 72 -0.37 -21.61 29.16
CA HIS A 72 0.47 -21.31 30.31
C HIS A 72 0.29 -22.29 31.49
N GLU A 73 -0.76 -23.12 31.48
CA GLU A 73 -1.02 -24.16 32.47
C GLU A 73 -0.48 -25.54 32.06
N LEU A 74 0.03 -25.67 30.82
CA LEU A 74 0.62 -26.91 30.33
C LEU A 74 2.05 -27.12 30.84
N GLY A 75 2.43 -28.39 30.98
CA GLY A 75 3.83 -28.78 31.17
C GLY A 75 4.66 -28.55 29.91
N ALA A 76 5.96 -28.35 30.07
CA ALA A 76 6.89 -28.06 28.96
C ALA A 76 6.85 -29.10 27.84
N ASP A 77 6.66 -30.38 28.16
CA ASP A 77 6.58 -31.45 27.17
C ASP A 77 5.33 -31.34 26.29
N ALA A 78 4.20 -30.90 26.85
CA ALA A 78 2.96 -30.71 26.11
C ALA A 78 3.04 -29.50 25.16
N ILE A 79 3.64 -28.39 25.62
CA ILE A 79 3.90 -27.22 24.78
C ILE A 79 4.84 -27.59 23.62
N LYS A 80 5.85 -28.42 23.89
CA LYS A 80 6.80 -28.88 22.88
C LYS A 80 6.14 -29.72 21.78
N SER A 81 5.08 -30.46 22.09
CA SER A 81 4.31 -31.23 21.10
C SER A 81 3.61 -30.37 20.05
N ASP A 82 3.38 -29.07 20.32
CA ASP A 82 2.77 -28.14 19.36
C ASP A 82 3.79 -27.53 18.37
N GLU A 83 5.09 -27.53 18.70
CA GLU A 83 6.15 -26.91 17.90
C GLU A 83 6.24 -27.42 16.45
N PRO A 84 6.10 -28.73 16.15
CA PRO A 84 6.13 -29.23 14.78
C PRO A 84 5.01 -28.64 13.91
N PHE A 85 3.82 -28.43 14.48
CA PHE A 85 2.68 -27.86 13.78
C PHE A 85 2.86 -26.37 13.52
N VAL A 86 3.35 -25.61 14.51
CA VAL A 86 3.71 -24.18 14.33
C VAL A 86 4.72 -24.03 13.19
N THR A 87 5.77 -24.86 13.21
CA THR A 87 6.84 -24.84 12.22
C THR A 87 6.28 -25.16 10.83
N ALA A 88 5.51 -26.24 10.69
CA ALA A 88 4.87 -26.61 9.44
C ALA A 88 3.97 -25.51 8.86
N ILE A 89 3.14 -24.87 9.70
CA ILE A 89 2.25 -23.78 9.27
C ILE A 89 3.07 -22.58 8.79
N ARG A 90 4.08 -22.16 9.55
CA ARG A 90 4.94 -21.02 9.17
C ARG A 90 5.74 -21.28 7.90
N ASP A 91 6.23 -22.50 7.72
CA ASP A 91 6.99 -22.91 6.53
C ASP A 91 6.11 -22.86 5.28
N VAL A 92 4.90 -23.44 5.34
CA VAL A 92 3.95 -23.39 4.23
C VAL A 92 3.51 -21.94 3.96
N ALA A 93 3.26 -21.12 5.00
CA ALA A 93 2.91 -19.72 4.83
C ALA A 93 4.02 -18.93 4.11
N THR A 94 5.28 -19.19 4.46
CA THR A 94 6.46 -18.56 3.86
C THR A 94 6.62 -19.00 2.41
N GLN A 95 6.47 -20.30 2.13
CA GLN A 95 6.51 -20.85 0.77
C GLN A 95 5.40 -20.28 -0.12
N MET A 96 4.16 -20.21 0.36
CA MET A 96 3.04 -19.66 -0.39
C MET A 96 3.21 -18.16 -0.67
N SER A 97 3.75 -17.41 0.30
CA SER A 97 4.06 -15.99 0.13
C SER A 97 5.16 -15.79 -0.92
N ALA A 98 6.23 -16.59 -0.87
CA ALA A 98 7.33 -16.56 -1.83
C ALA A 98 6.89 -16.97 -3.24
N ALA A 99 6.09 -18.04 -3.37
CA ALA A 99 5.56 -18.51 -4.65
C ALA A 99 4.61 -17.49 -5.28
N ASN A 100 3.77 -16.80 -4.49
CA ASN A 100 2.88 -15.76 -5.02
C ASN A 100 3.63 -14.49 -5.44
N SER A 101 4.70 -14.11 -4.73
CA SER A 101 5.52 -12.96 -5.12
C SER A 101 6.46 -13.25 -6.30
N SER A 102 6.98 -14.47 -6.43
CA SER A 102 7.96 -14.82 -7.46
C SER A 102 7.32 -15.35 -8.75
N SER A 103 6.13 -15.96 -8.74
CA SER A 103 5.60 -16.66 -9.92
C SER A 103 4.88 -15.78 -10.95
N THR A 104 4.35 -14.60 -10.57
CA THR A 104 3.68 -13.71 -11.54
C THR A 104 4.57 -12.56 -11.97
N PHE A 105 5.27 -11.92 -11.03
CA PHE A 105 6.12 -10.76 -11.32
C PHE A 105 7.38 -11.15 -12.10
N ASP A 106 8.16 -12.13 -11.62
CA ASP A 106 9.37 -12.56 -12.31
C ASP A 106 9.06 -13.26 -13.63
N ALA A 107 7.96 -14.01 -13.73
CA ALA A 107 7.52 -14.58 -15.00
C ALA A 107 7.11 -13.50 -16.01
N THR A 108 6.57 -12.37 -15.56
CA THR A 108 6.26 -11.22 -16.43
C THR A 108 7.52 -10.46 -16.82
N LEU A 109 8.44 -10.26 -15.88
CA LEU A 109 9.67 -9.50 -16.09
C LEU A 109 10.71 -10.28 -16.91
N PHE A 110 10.79 -11.58 -16.70
CA PHE A 110 11.72 -12.51 -17.34
C PHE A 110 10.94 -13.67 -17.99
N PRO A 111 10.18 -13.42 -19.07
CA PRO A 111 9.33 -14.44 -19.69
C PRO A 111 10.10 -15.63 -20.25
N ASN A 112 11.40 -15.47 -20.51
CA ASN A 112 12.29 -16.53 -20.96
C ASN A 112 13.23 -17.04 -19.84
N GLY A 113 12.92 -16.75 -18.58
CA GLY A 113 13.76 -17.03 -17.43
C GLY A 113 14.83 -15.97 -17.16
N ILE A 114 15.43 -16.03 -15.96
CA ILE A 114 16.46 -15.10 -15.52
C ILE A 114 17.73 -15.33 -16.35
N PRO A 115 18.28 -14.30 -17.01
CA PRO A 115 19.45 -14.45 -17.85
C PRO A 115 20.68 -14.86 -17.03
N GLN A 116 21.37 -15.90 -17.49
CA GLN A 116 22.58 -16.44 -16.88
C GLN A 116 23.84 -16.21 -17.73
N THR A 117 23.68 -15.78 -18.99
CA THR A 117 24.78 -15.55 -19.92
C THR A 117 25.23 -14.09 -19.87
N GLU A 118 26.51 -13.83 -20.13
CA GLU A 118 27.04 -12.46 -20.21
C GLU A 118 26.28 -11.60 -21.23
N GLU A 119 25.92 -12.18 -22.38
CA GLU A 119 25.12 -11.48 -23.40
C GLU A 119 23.71 -11.14 -22.87
N GLY A 120 23.06 -12.05 -22.13
CA GLY A 120 21.77 -11.81 -21.51
C GLY A 120 21.82 -10.72 -20.45
N ILE A 121 22.85 -10.73 -19.62
CA ILE A 121 23.10 -9.70 -18.59
C ILE A 121 23.33 -8.33 -19.26
N SER A 122 24.09 -8.28 -20.36
CA SER A 122 24.30 -7.04 -21.13
C SER A 122 22.99 -6.44 -21.64
N LYS A 123 22.09 -7.25 -22.21
CA LYS A 123 20.76 -6.79 -22.65
C LYS A 123 19.90 -6.29 -21.48
N ILE A 124 19.99 -6.94 -20.33
CA ILE A 124 19.31 -6.49 -19.09
C ILE A 124 19.84 -5.14 -18.63
N ILE A 125 21.15 -4.89 -18.72
CA ILE A 125 21.73 -3.58 -18.38
C ILE A 125 21.12 -2.47 -19.25
N ASP A 126 20.88 -2.72 -20.53
CA ASP A 126 20.26 -1.72 -21.40
C ASP A 126 18.79 -1.47 -21.04
N LEU A 127 18.02 -2.52 -20.71
CA LEU A 127 16.66 -2.37 -20.18
C LEU A 127 16.63 -1.63 -18.83
N TYR A 128 17.60 -1.91 -17.95
CA TYR A 128 17.80 -1.21 -16.69
C TYR A 128 18.03 0.29 -16.91
N LYS A 129 18.94 0.67 -17.82
CA LYS A 129 19.19 2.07 -18.17
C LYS A 129 17.94 2.75 -18.71
N LEU A 130 17.17 2.08 -19.58
CA LEU A 130 15.90 2.60 -20.09
C LEU A 130 14.89 2.82 -18.96
N MET A 131 14.79 1.88 -18.02
CA MET A 131 13.91 2.00 -16.87
C MET A 131 14.30 3.17 -15.96
N VAL A 132 15.59 3.32 -15.65
CA VAL A 132 16.13 4.45 -14.87
C VAL A 132 15.87 5.78 -15.58
N ALA A 133 16.20 5.90 -16.86
CA ALA A 133 15.93 7.10 -17.65
C ALA A 133 14.43 7.45 -17.68
N SER A 134 13.56 6.44 -17.75
CA SER A 134 12.11 6.65 -17.71
C SER A 134 11.60 7.13 -16.33
N SER A 135 12.30 6.81 -15.25
CA SER A 135 12.04 7.29 -13.88
C SER A 135 12.45 8.76 -13.76
N GLU A 136 13.64 9.11 -14.23
CA GLU A 136 14.14 10.49 -14.26
C GLU A 136 13.25 11.41 -15.12
N ALA A 137 12.86 10.96 -16.31
CA ALA A 137 11.94 11.70 -17.17
C ALA A 137 10.58 11.97 -16.50
N LEU A 138 10.08 11.03 -15.69
CA LEU A 138 8.86 11.22 -14.91
C LEU A 138 9.04 12.28 -13.83
N VAL A 139 10.18 12.28 -13.12
CA VAL A 139 10.52 13.30 -12.12
C VAL A 139 10.62 14.68 -12.78
N ASN A 140 11.28 14.79 -13.93
CA ASN A 140 11.39 16.04 -14.68
C ASN A 140 10.01 16.56 -15.14
N ARG A 141 9.15 15.67 -15.66
CA ARG A 141 7.76 16.02 -16.03
C ARG A 141 6.97 16.52 -14.82
N ARG A 142 7.18 15.94 -13.64
CA ARG A 142 6.51 16.36 -12.39
C ARG A 142 6.86 17.80 -12.01
N GLN A 143 8.11 18.23 -12.19
CA GLN A 143 8.48 19.62 -11.97
C GLN A 143 7.75 20.57 -12.93
N GLY A 144 7.62 20.20 -14.21
CA GLY A 144 6.81 20.94 -15.18
C GLY A 144 5.34 21.06 -14.76
N VAL A 145 4.75 19.97 -14.27
CA VAL A 145 3.37 19.96 -13.74
C VAL A 145 3.23 20.89 -12.53
N ASN A 146 4.17 20.87 -11.59
CA ASN A 146 4.16 21.77 -10.42
C ASN A 146 4.20 23.24 -10.85
N THR A 147 5.10 23.60 -11.77
CA THR A 147 5.20 24.97 -12.31
C THR A 147 3.91 25.39 -13.03
N PHE A 148 3.33 24.51 -13.85
CA PHE A 148 2.05 24.78 -14.54
C PHE A 148 0.94 25.15 -13.56
N PHE A 149 0.72 24.32 -12.53
CA PHE A 149 -0.34 24.56 -11.56
C PHE A 149 -0.06 25.77 -10.66
N LEU A 150 1.20 26.02 -10.28
CA LEU A 150 1.56 27.24 -9.55
C LEU A 150 1.21 28.50 -10.35
N THR A 151 1.57 28.54 -11.63
CA THR A 151 1.25 29.67 -12.51
C THR A 151 -0.25 29.84 -12.69
N ALA A 152 -1.00 28.75 -12.92
CA ALA A 152 -2.45 28.80 -13.07
C ALA A 152 -3.13 29.34 -11.79
N ASN A 153 -2.68 28.90 -10.61
CA ASN A 153 -3.19 29.42 -9.34
C ASN A 153 -2.79 30.88 -9.11
N GLY A 154 -1.58 31.29 -9.48
CA GLY A 154 -1.14 32.69 -9.44
C GLY A 154 -2.01 33.60 -10.33
N ALA A 155 -2.42 33.12 -11.51
CA ALA A 155 -3.35 33.83 -12.37
C ALA A 155 -4.75 33.99 -11.73
N ILE A 156 -5.25 32.94 -11.06
CA ILE A 156 -6.53 33.02 -10.32
C ILE A 156 -6.45 34.04 -9.19
N VAL A 157 -5.38 34.01 -8.39
CA VAL A 157 -5.16 34.99 -7.31
C VAL A 157 -5.08 36.41 -7.85
N THR A 158 -4.41 36.60 -8.99
CA THR A 158 -4.34 37.91 -9.67
C THR A 158 -5.72 38.38 -10.14
N ALA A 159 -6.50 37.49 -10.77
CA ALA A 159 -7.87 37.80 -11.21
C ALA A 159 -8.78 38.15 -10.02
N ALA A 160 -8.68 37.41 -8.91
CA ALA A 160 -9.41 37.71 -7.67
C ALA A 160 -9.04 39.10 -7.13
N GLY A 161 -7.75 39.45 -7.10
CA GLY A 161 -7.29 40.78 -6.69
C GLY A 161 -7.87 41.91 -7.54
N LEU A 162 -7.98 41.72 -8.86
CA LEU A 162 -8.62 42.68 -9.77
C LEU A 162 -10.12 42.84 -9.52
N LEU A 163 -10.83 41.73 -9.24
CA LEU A 163 -12.27 41.76 -8.94
C LEU A 163 -12.57 42.49 -7.63
N LEU A 164 -11.67 42.41 -6.64
CA LEU A 164 -11.79 43.10 -5.35
C LEU A 164 -11.47 44.61 -5.45
N GLY A 165 -10.91 45.08 -6.56
CA GLY A 165 -10.60 46.49 -6.78
C GLY A 165 -11.84 47.40 -6.92
N ASN A 166 -11.63 48.71 -6.77
CA ASN A 166 -12.70 49.72 -6.89
C ASN A 166 -13.04 49.93 -8.38
N GLY A 167 -14.05 49.24 -8.89
CA GLY A 167 -14.50 49.39 -10.27
C GLY A 167 -15.49 48.33 -10.77
N THR A 168 -15.69 47.25 -10.02
CA THR A 168 -16.64 46.18 -10.37
C THR A 168 -17.98 46.36 -9.64
N THR A 169 -19.08 45.92 -10.26
CA THR A 169 -20.37 45.86 -9.57
C THR A 169 -20.35 44.73 -8.53
N HIS A 170 -21.10 44.89 -7.44
CA HIS A 170 -21.16 43.88 -6.37
C HIS A 170 -21.60 42.51 -6.88
N GLU A 171 -22.57 42.45 -7.80
CA GLU A 171 -23.04 41.20 -8.40
C GLU A 171 -21.96 40.52 -9.23
N PHE A 172 -21.29 41.26 -10.12
CA PHE A 172 -20.21 40.72 -10.96
C PHE A 172 -19.04 40.22 -10.11
N ARG A 173 -18.69 40.98 -9.06
CA ARG A 173 -17.64 40.59 -8.11
C ARG A 173 -17.97 39.27 -7.41
N ASN A 174 -19.16 39.14 -6.83
CA ASN A 174 -19.52 37.95 -6.04
C ASN A 174 -19.61 36.70 -6.94
N TRP A 175 -20.24 36.78 -8.10
CA TRP A 175 -20.29 35.66 -9.05
C TRP A 175 -18.92 35.33 -9.64
N GLY A 176 -18.10 36.34 -9.93
CA GLY A 176 -16.73 36.18 -10.41
C GLY A 176 -15.84 35.47 -9.37
N MET A 177 -15.91 35.89 -8.10
CA MET A 177 -15.18 35.26 -7.00
C MET A 177 -15.60 33.81 -6.80
N LEU A 178 -16.91 33.52 -6.82
CA LEU A 178 -17.43 32.15 -6.73
C LEU A 178 -16.90 31.28 -7.87
N ALA A 179 -16.90 31.78 -9.11
CA ALA A 179 -16.39 31.07 -10.27
C ALA A 179 -14.87 30.79 -10.15
N LEU A 180 -14.09 31.77 -9.68
CA LEU A 180 -12.65 31.60 -9.42
C LEU A 180 -12.39 30.59 -8.31
N ALA A 181 -13.18 30.60 -7.23
CA ALA A 181 -13.04 29.65 -6.12
C ALA A 181 -13.31 28.21 -6.58
N VAL A 182 -14.39 27.97 -7.33
CA VAL A 182 -14.68 26.64 -7.91
C VAL A 182 -13.57 26.20 -8.85
N THR A 183 -13.11 27.10 -9.72
CA THR A 183 -12.03 26.80 -10.69
C THR A 183 -10.73 26.44 -9.97
N GLY A 184 -10.33 27.22 -8.97
CA GLY A 184 -9.14 26.96 -8.16
C GLY A 184 -9.22 25.64 -7.39
N TRP A 185 -10.38 25.33 -6.82
CA TRP A 185 -10.61 24.04 -6.15
C TRP A 185 -10.44 22.85 -7.10
N VAL A 186 -11.02 22.92 -8.31
CA VAL A 186 -10.86 21.86 -9.32
C VAL A 186 -9.39 21.71 -9.75
N LEU A 187 -8.70 22.82 -10.03
CA LEU A 187 -7.29 22.79 -10.43
C LEU A 187 -6.38 22.21 -9.35
N THR A 188 -6.58 22.58 -8.08
CA THR A 188 -5.78 22.06 -6.98
C THR A 188 -6.04 20.58 -6.69
N ALA A 189 -7.28 20.11 -6.87
CA ALA A 189 -7.62 18.69 -6.80
C ALA A 189 -6.93 17.90 -7.93
N ALA A 190 -6.96 18.41 -9.16
CA ALA A 190 -6.26 17.82 -10.31
C ALA A 190 -4.74 17.77 -10.09
N TRP A 191 -4.16 18.87 -9.58
CA TRP A 191 -2.74 18.95 -9.25
C TRP A 191 -2.31 17.87 -8.25
N LYS A 192 -3.06 17.77 -7.14
CA LYS A 192 -2.80 16.78 -6.08
C LYS A 192 -2.92 15.34 -6.61
N SER A 193 -3.90 15.08 -7.48
CA SER A 193 -4.09 13.78 -8.13
C SER A 193 -2.89 13.39 -9.00
N LEU A 194 -2.40 14.32 -9.82
CA LEU A 194 -1.24 14.08 -10.71
C LEU A 194 0.05 13.83 -9.93
N ILE A 195 0.31 14.55 -8.83
CA ILE A 195 1.48 14.29 -7.97
C ILE A 195 1.41 12.87 -7.38
N LYS A 196 0.23 12.45 -6.90
CA LYS A 196 0.03 11.10 -6.34
C LYS A 196 0.22 10.01 -7.40
N SER A 197 -0.39 10.18 -8.57
CA SER A 197 -0.29 9.24 -9.69
C SER A 197 1.17 9.06 -10.15
N ALA A 198 1.93 10.15 -10.28
CA ALA A 198 3.34 10.08 -10.60
C ALA A 198 4.15 9.31 -9.54
N GLY A 199 3.86 9.52 -8.25
CA GLY A 199 4.50 8.77 -7.16
C GLY A 199 4.19 7.27 -7.21
N GLN A 200 2.93 6.90 -7.50
CA GLN A 200 2.50 5.51 -7.64
C GLN A 200 3.17 4.81 -8.82
N LEU A 201 3.20 5.45 -9.99
CA LEU A 201 3.88 4.93 -11.16
C LEU A 201 5.38 4.73 -10.87
N ASN A 202 6.02 5.69 -10.19
CA ASN A 202 7.44 5.59 -9.87
C ASN A 202 7.73 4.43 -8.91
N LYS A 203 6.85 4.18 -7.93
CA LYS A 203 6.96 3.01 -7.05
C LYS A 203 6.98 1.70 -7.86
N GLY A 204 6.11 1.58 -8.86
CA GLY A 204 6.09 0.42 -9.77
C GLY A 204 7.37 0.30 -10.61
N LYS A 205 7.89 1.41 -11.15
CA LYS A 205 9.16 1.43 -11.89
C LYS A 205 10.33 0.95 -11.02
N PHE A 206 10.40 1.43 -9.77
CA PHE A 206 11.46 1.02 -8.84
C PHE A 206 11.37 -0.45 -8.42
N ALA A 207 10.18 -1.06 -8.39
CA ALA A 207 10.06 -2.50 -8.18
C ALA A 207 10.75 -3.30 -9.30
N VAL A 208 10.58 -2.87 -10.56
CA VAL A 208 11.25 -3.49 -11.72
C VAL A 208 12.77 -3.22 -11.69
N ILE A 209 13.17 -1.97 -11.43
CA ILE A 209 14.60 -1.58 -11.35
C ILE A 209 15.31 -2.42 -10.28
N ASN A 210 14.79 -2.44 -9.06
CA ASN A 210 15.42 -3.15 -7.94
C ASN A 210 15.46 -4.66 -8.18
N ARG A 211 14.44 -5.23 -8.83
CA ARG A 211 14.45 -6.66 -9.17
C ARG A 211 15.52 -6.98 -10.22
N ILE A 212 15.66 -6.14 -11.25
CA ILE A 212 16.74 -6.27 -12.23
C ILE A 212 18.10 -6.17 -11.54
N GLU A 213 18.26 -5.24 -10.60
CA GLU A 213 19.51 -5.03 -9.86
C GLU A 213 19.98 -6.26 -9.07
N GLU A 214 19.08 -7.17 -8.67
CA GLU A 214 19.47 -8.43 -8.01
C GLU A 214 20.25 -9.39 -8.94
N ILE A 215 20.17 -9.19 -10.25
CA ILE A 215 20.92 -9.96 -11.27
C ILE A 215 22.24 -9.25 -11.61
N LEU A 216 22.33 -7.94 -11.34
CA LEU A 216 23.48 -7.13 -11.69
C LEU A 216 24.58 -7.26 -10.62
N PRO A 217 25.85 -6.96 -10.97
CA PRO A 217 26.96 -7.02 -10.02
C PRO A 217 26.83 -6.09 -8.81
N ALA A 218 26.03 -5.03 -8.93
CA ALA A 218 25.75 -4.09 -7.85
C ALA A 218 24.33 -3.54 -7.97
N ALA A 219 23.64 -3.46 -6.83
CA ALA A 219 22.27 -2.99 -6.71
C ALA A 219 22.22 -1.61 -6.06
N VAL A 220 22.56 -0.57 -6.82
CA VAL A 220 22.78 0.79 -6.30
C VAL A 220 21.49 1.43 -5.79
N TYR A 221 20.37 1.26 -6.50
CA TYR A 221 19.07 1.81 -6.09
C TYR A 221 18.45 1.02 -4.95
N LEU A 222 18.57 -0.31 -4.94
CA LEU A 222 18.13 -1.12 -3.82
C LEU A 222 18.92 -0.80 -2.56
N ALA A 223 20.24 -0.60 -2.68
CA ALA A 223 21.08 -0.18 -1.56
C ALA A 223 20.66 1.21 -1.05
N GLU A 224 20.40 2.18 -1.93
CA GLU A 224 19.85 3.49 -1.56
C GLU A 224 18.51 3.34 -0.83
N TRP A 225 17.59 2.52 -1.35
CA TRP A 225 16.28 2.31 -0.76
C TRP A 225 16.35 1.71 0.66
N LYS A 226 17.22 0.71 0.85
CA LYS A 226 17.51 0.14 2.18
C LYS A 226 18.19 1.16 3.09
N ALA A 227 19.11 1.96 2.56
CA ALA A 227 19.73 3.05 3.30
C ALA A 227 18.71 4.12 3.74
N LEU A 228 17.55 4.22 3.07
CA LEU A 228 16.41 5.05 3.48
C LEU A 228 15.38 4.32 4.37
N ASP A 229 15.73 3.14 4.90
CA ASP A 229 14.85 2.29 5.71
C ASP A 229 13.54 1.91 4.99
N GLU A 230 13.61 1.81 3.66
CA GLU A 230 12.49 1.43 2.80
C GLU A 230 11.24 2.31 3.01
N GLY A 231 11.43 3.55 3.47
CA GLY A 231 10.35 4.48 3.79
C GLY A 231 9.53 4.12 5.04
N ASN A 232 9.93 3.13 5.83
CA ASN A 232 9.26 2.74 7.06
C ASN A 232 9.46 3.75 8.20
N ASN A 233 10.55 4.53 8.15
CA ASN A 233 10.85 5.57 9.14
C ASN A 233 10.72 6.99 8.56
N PRO A 234 9.63 7.72 8.89
CA PRO A 234 9.40 9.10 8.42
C PRO A 234 10.38 10.14 8.95
N LYS A 235 11.23 9.80 9.94
CA LYS A 235 12.33 10.67 10.40
C LYS A 235 13.56 10.54 9.51
N LYS A 236 13.72 9.38 8.85
CA LYS A 236 14.85 9.07 7.97
C LYS A 236 14.57 9.48 6.53
N TYR A 237 13.38 9.15 6.03
CA TYR A 237 12.96 9.50 4.69
C TYR A 237 11.48 9.84 4.63
N ARG A 238 11.15 10.90 3.89
CA ARG A 238 9.78 11.19 3.48
C ARG A 238 9.75 11.35 1.98
N SER A 239 8.81 10.67 1.33
CA SER A 239 8.69 10.72 -0.11
C SER A 239 8.40 12.15 -0.60
N PHE A 240 9.00 12.52 -1.73
CA PHE A 240 8.72 13.81 -2.37
C PHE A 240 7.22 14.04 -2.59
N THR A 241 6.48 13.00 -3.00
CA THR A 241 5.02 13.03 -3.15
C THR A 241 4.32 13.51 -1.87
N SER A 242 4.75 13.04 -0.69
CA SER A 242 4.13 13.47 0.59
C SER A 242 4.35 14.96 0.88
N ARG A 243 5.49 15.51 0.46
CA ARG A 243 5.82 16.93 0.65
C ARG A 243 5.15 17.82 -0.39
N GLU A 244 5.22 17.42 -1.66
CA GLU A 244 4.67 18.20 -2.76
C GLU A 244 3.14 18.29 -2.73
N THR A 245 2.44 17.28 -2.17
CA THR A 245 0.98 17.33 -2.01
C THR A 245 0.50 18.34 -0.98
N TRP A 246 1.39 18.91 -0.16
CA TRP A 246 1.02 19.94 0.81
C TRP A 246 0.61 21.25 0.13
N VAL A 247 1.35 21.71 -0.88
CA VAL A 247 1.06 22.96 -1.60
C VAL A 247 -0.34 22.99 -2.22
N PRO A 248 -0.75 22.02 -3.07
CA PRO A 248 -2.12 22.00 -3.60
C PRO A 248 -3.16 21.85 -2.49
N THR A 249 -2.85 21.17 -1.37
CA THR A 249 -3.78 21.06 -0.24
C THR A 249 -4.03 22.42 0.43
N VAL A 250 -3.00 23.24 0.58
CA VAL A 250 -3.14 24.60 1.13
C VAL A 250 -4.01 25.46 0.20
N PHE A 251 -3.71 25.50 -1.09
CA PHE A 251 -4.55 26.23 -2.06
C PHE A 251 -5.98 25.71 -2.09
N GLN A 252 -6.18 24.39 -2.01
CA GLN A 252 -7.50 23.79 -1.97
C GLN A 252 -8.33 24.32 -0.79
N TRP A 253 -7.73 24.45 0.40
CA TRP A 253 -8.41 25.04 1.56
C TRP A 253 -8.70 26.53 1.40
N ILE A 254 -7.80 27.30 0.77
CA ILE A 254 -8.05 28.72 0.44
C ILE A 254 -9.29 28.86 -0.44
N TYR A 255 -9.40 28.03 -1.48
CA TYR A 255 -10.56 28.09 -2.38
C TYR A 255 -11.86 27.59 -1.74
N VAL A 256 -11.80 26.56 -0.89
CA VAL A 256 -12.97 26.11 -0.11
C VAL A 256 -13.46 27.22 0.81
N LEU A 257 -12.54 27.91 1.51
CA LEU A 257 -12.90 29.03 2.37
C LEU A 257 -13.52 30.18 1.56
N GLY A 258 -12.90 30.56 0.44
CA GLY A 258 -13.43 31.60 -0.47
C GLY A 258 -14.83 31.26 -0.95
N PHE A 259 -15.04 30.03 -1.41
CA PHE A 259 -16.36 29.53 -1.83
C PHE A 259 -17.43 29.68 -0.74
N VAL A 260 -17.10 29.29 0.50
CA VAL A 260 -18.05 29.42 1.63
C VAL A 260 -18.39 30.88 1.89
N VAL A 261 -17.40 31.78 1.88
CA VAL A 261 -17.61 33.22 2.06
C VAL A 261 -18.49 33.78 0.95
N ASP A 262 -18.23 33.44 -0.31
CA ASP A 262 -18.99 33.93 -1.46
C ASP A 262 -20.45 33.46 -1.40
N VAL A 263 -20.70 32.20 -1.03
CA VAL A 263 -22.06 31.67 -0.84
C VAL A 263 -22.82 32.41 0.27
N VAL A 264 -22.16 32.68 1.40
CA VAL A 264 -22.76 33.45 2.51
C VAL A 264 -23.09 34.88 2.07
N LEU A 265 -22.18 35.55 1.36
CA LEU A 265 -22.41 36.90 0.85
C LEU A 265 -23.57 36.95 -0.17
N LEU A 266 -23.69 35.95 -1.03
CA LEU A 266 -24.80 35.84 -1.98
C LEU A 266 -26.13 35.56 -1.27
N ALA A 267 -26.14 34.72 -0.23
CA ALA A 267 -27.34 34.40 0.54
C ALA A 267 -27.87 35.58 1.39
N HIS A 268 -26.96 36.40 1.93
CA HIS A 268 -27.31 37.52 2.82
C HIS A 268 -27.24 38.91 2.19
N GLY A 269 -26.80 39.02 0.93
CA GLY A 269 -26.71 40.28 0.18
C GLY A 269 -27.98 41.15 0.16
N PRO A 270 -29.20 40.58 0.05
CA PRO A 270 -30.44 41.37 0.06
C PRO A 270 -30.77 41.97 1.43
N VAL A 271 -30.36 41.34 2.54
CA VAL A 271 -30.74 41.75 3.90
C VAL A 271 -29.94 42.97 4.37
N ILE A 272 -28.68 43.10 3.94
CA ILE A 272 -27.80 44.20 4.34
C ILE A 272 -28.19 45.52 3.63
N HIS A 273 -28.69 45.45 2.39
CA HIS A 273 -29.13 46.64 1.65
C HIS A 273 -30.51 47.19 2.12
N GLY A 274 -31.32 46.38 2.81
CA GLY A 274 -32.62 46.79 3.35
C GLY A 274 -32.56 47.48 4.72
N LEU A 275 -31.44 47.41 5.44
CA LEU A 275 -31.26 48.04 6.76
C LEU A 275 -30.58 49.42 6.69
N CYS A 276 -30.08 49.81 5.51
CA CYS A 276 -29.45 51.12 5.26
C CYS A 276 -30.33 52.04 4.40
N ARG A 277 -31.64 51.76 4.26
CA ARG A 277 -32.63 52.66 3.65
C ARG A 277 -33.63 53.15 4.68
#